data_AF-A0A1Q3URB8-F1
#
_entry.id   AF-A0A1Q3URB8-F1
#
_cell.length_a   1.000
_cell.length_b   1.000
_cell.length_c   1.000
_cell.angle_alpha   90.00
_cell.angle_beta   90.00
_cell.angle_gamma   90.00
#
_symmetry.space_group_name_H-M   'P 1'
#
loop_
_entity.id
_entity.type
_entity.pdbx_description
1 polymer ?
#
loop_
_entity_poly.entity_id
_entity_poly.type
_entity_poly.pdbx_seq_one_letter_code
_entity_poly.pdbx_strand_id
1 'polypeptide(L)'
;MTLLSNIFGYAWTAALLLGWNIATYMFIQVAIKGRFWSWRRKANGKTWPPVRAETPVRFWIVWFFMAGPFLLITLLFVVGLSTSLAERF
;
A
#
# COMPACT_ATOMS: atom_id res chain seq x y z
N MET A 1 25.88 22.28 -12.89
CA MET A 1 25.36 20.90 -13.09
C MET A 1 24.65 20.34 -11.85
N THR A 2 24.18 21.20 -10.93
CA THR A 2 23.67 20.81 -9.59
C THR A 2 22.19 21.15 -9.36
N LEU A 3 21.66 22.19 -10.00
CA LEU A 3 20.25 22.59 -9.80
C LEU A 3 19.26 21.61 -10.45
N LEU A 4 19.52 21.24 -11.70
CA LEU A 4 18.70 20.30 -12.47
C LEU A 4 18.67 18.91 -11.81
N SER A 5 19.82 18.40 -11.35
CA SER A 5 19.89 17.11 -10.64
C SER A 5 19.11 17.13 -9.32
N ASN A 6 19.16 18.24 -8.58
CA ASN A 6 18.41 18.39 -7.33
C ASN A 6 16.90 18.44 -7.59
N ILE A 7 16.45 19.22 -8.58
CA ILE A 7 15.02 19.30 -8.96
C ILE A 7 14.49 17.92 -9.38
N PHE A 8 15.24 17.18 -10.21
CA PHE A 8 14.87 15.81 -10.58
C PHE A 8 14.82 14.87 -9.37
N GLY A 9 15.76 14.98 -8.43
CA GLY A 9 15.76 14.19 -7.19
C GLY A 9 14.52 14.45 -6.32
N TYR A 10 14.13 15.72 -6.15
CA TYR A 10 12.93 16.07 -5.39
C TYR A 10 11.65 15.64 -6.10
N ALA A 11 11.54 15.87 -7.40
CA ALA A 11 10.39 15.45 -8.20
C ALA A 11 10.21 13.92 -8.18
N TRP A 12 11.32 13.18 -8.28
CA TRP A 12 11.33 11.73 -8.17
C TRP A 12 10.87 11.26 -6.78
N THR A 13 11.40 11.86 -5.72
CA THR A 13 11.01 11.53 -4.34
C THR A 13 9.53 11.83 -4.10
N ALA A 14 9.04 12.98 -4.57
CA ALA A 14 7.63 13.34 -4.48
C ALA A 14 6.73 12.36 -5.25
N ALA A 15 7.14 11.94 -6.44
CA ALA A 15 6.41 10.94 -7.23
C ALA A 15 6.36 9.57 -6.54
N LEU A 16 7.48 9.13 -5.95
CA LEU A 16 7.54 7.88 -5.17
C LEU A 16 6.63 7.94 -3.94
N LEU A 17 6.66 9.06 -3.21
CA LEU A 17 5.79 9.27 -2.05
C LEU A 17 4.31 9.28 -2.45
N LEU A 18 3.95 9.94 -3.54
CA LEU A 18 2.59 9.92 -4.08
C LEU A 18 2.17 8.51 -4.48
N GLY A 19 3.01 7.79 -5.23
CA GLY A 19 2.76 6.41 -5.61
C GLY A 19 2.57 5.48 -4.41
N TRP A 20 3.39 5.65 -3.37
CA TRP A 20 3.29 4.91 -2.12
C TRP A 20 1.96 5.16 -1.40
N ASN A 21 1.54 6.42 -1.29
CA ASN A 21 0.27 6.79 -0.68
C ASN A 21 -0.93 6.23 -1.46
N ILE A 22 -0.89 6.30 -2.80
CA ILE A 22 -1.93 5.73 -3.66
C ILE A 22 -2.01 4.21 -3.47
N ALA A 23 -0.87 3.52 -3.44
CA ALA A 23 -0.82 2.07 -3.21
C ALA A 23 -1.40 1.70 -1.83
N THR A 24 -1.01 2.42 -0.78
CA THR A 24 -1.55 2.27 0.57
C THR A 24 -3.07 2.43 0.58
N TYR A 25 -3.58 3.50 -0.04
CA TYR A 25 -5.02 3.73 -0.17
C TYR A 25 -5.73 2.59 -0.91
N MET A 26 -5.15 2.08 -2.00
CA MET A 26 -5.70 0.94 -2.74
C MET A 26 -5.78 -0.32 -1.89
N PHE A 27 -4.74 -0.63 -1.09
CA PHE A 27 -4.76 -1.80 -0.21
C PHE A 27 -5.83 -1.70 0.87
N ILE A 28 -6.04 -0.51 1.44
CA ILE A 28 -7.13 -0.24 2.40
C ILE A 28 -8.50 -0.39 1.71
N GLN A 29 -8.65 0.15 0.49
CA GLN A 29 -9.88 -0.01 -0.30
C GLN A 29 -10.19 -1.48 -0.60
N VAL A 30 -9.17 -2.30 -0.89
CA VAL A 30 -9.33 -3.75 -1.06
C VAL A 30 -9.80 -4.40 0.25
N ALA A 31 -9.24 -3.99 1.40
CA ALA A 31 -9.69 -4.46 2.70
C ALA A 31 -11.13 -4.06 3.00
N ILE A 32 -11.61 -2.88 2.57
CA ILE A 32 -12.99 -2.43 2.80
C ILE A 32 -13.96 -3.10 1.83
N LYS A 33 -13.65 -3.11 0.52
CA LYS A 33 -14.53 -3.67 -0.52
C LYS A 33 -14.50 -5.19 -0.59
N GLY A 34 -13.45 -5.83 -0.05
CA GLY A 34 -13.30 -7.28 -0.01
C GLY A 34 -13.04 -7.91 -1.38
N ARG A 35 -12.56 -7.10 -2.33
CA ARG A 35 -12.36 -7.47 -3.73
C ARG A 35 -11.07 -6.82 -4.23
N PHE A 36 -10.15 -7.62 -4.73
CA PHE A 36 -8.99 -7.15 -5.48
C PHE A 36 -9.47 -6.72 -6.87
N TRP A 37 -9.25 -5.45 -7.21
CA TRP A 37 -9.66 -4.87 -8.49
C TRP A 37 -8.59 -5.11 -9.56
N SER A 38 -7.34 -4.77 -9.22
CA SER A 38 -6.17 -5.21 -9.96
C SER A 38 -5.93 -6.70 -9.66
N TRP A 39 -5.60 -7.48 -10.70
CA TRP A 39 -5.21 -8.90 -10.65
C TRP A 39 -6.32 -9.95 -10.66
N ARG A 40 -7.59 -9.60 -10.83
CA ARG A 40 -8.64 -10.62 -11.09
C ARG A 40 -8.31 -11.45 -12.33
N ARG A 41 -7.90 -12.69 -12.12
CA ARG A 41 -7.77 -13.72 -13.14
C ARG A 41 -8.73 -14.84 -12.80
N LYS A 42 -9.47 -15.33 -13.80
CA LYS A 42 -10.27 -16.55 -13.66
C LYS A 42 -9.44 -17.71 -14.17
N ALA A 43 -9.22 -18.70 -13.33
CA ALA A 43 -8.60 -19.96 -13.71
C ALA A 43 -9.52 -21.09 -13.28
N ASN A 44 -9.96 -21.92 -14.23
CA ASN A 44 -10.77 -23.10 -13.98
C ASN A 44 -12.05 -22.84 -13.14
N GLY A 45 -12.77 -21.76 -13.47
CA GLY A 45 -13.99 -21.32 -12.76
C GLY A 45 -13.76 -20.61 -11.42
N LYS A 46 -12.53 -20.56 -10.90
CA LYS A 46 -12.18 -19.87 -9.65
C LYS A 46 -11.58 -18.50 -9.92
N THR A 47 -12.04 -17.48 -9.18
CA THR A 47 -11.51 -16.11 -9.27
C THR A 47 -10.32 -15.96 -8.32
N TRP A 48 -9.17 -15.54 -8.84
CA TRP A 48 -7.97 -15.22 -8.07
C TRP A 48 -7.57 -13.76 -8.29
N PRO A 49 -7.14 -12.99 -7.28
CA PRO A 49 -7.15 -13.30 -5.85
C PRO A 49 -8.57 -13.60 -5.32
N PRO A 50 -8.69 -14.34 -4.20
CA PRO A 50 -9.98 -14.77 -3.67
C PRO A 50 -10.84 -13.57 -3.29
N VAL A 51 -12.16 -13.70 -3.41
CA VAL A 51 -13.11 -12.69 -2.94
C VAL A 51 -13.47 -12.99 -1.49
N ARG A 52 -13.51 -11.96 -0.63
CA ARG A 52 -13.81 -12.15 0.80
C ARG A 52 -15.16 -12.85 1.04
N ALA A 53 -16.16 -12.57 0.21
CA ALA A 53 -17.49 -13.18 0.29
C ALA A 53 -17.49 -14.68 -0.03
N GLU A 54 -16.53 -15.16 -0.84
CA GLU A 54 -16.43 -16.58 -1.22
C GLU A 54 -15.54 -17.35 -0.24
N THR A 55 -14.37 -16.78 0.11
CA THR A 55 -13.39 -17.44 1.01
C THR A 55 -12.74 -16.41 1.93
N PRO A 56 -13.36 -16.06 3.07
CA PRO A 56 -12.91 -14.95 3.91
C PRO A 56 -11.51 -15.17 4.51
N VAL A 57 -11.21 -16.39 4.97
CA VAL A 57 -9.90 -16.73 5.55
C VAL A 57 -8.79 -16.59 4.51
N ARG A 58 -8.97 -17.19 3.32
CA ARG A 58 -7.98 -17.11 2.22
C ARG A 58 -7.78 -15.68 1.72
N PHE A 59 -8.87 -14.89 1.65
CA PHE A 59 -8.80 -13.47 1.33
C PHE A 59 -7.89 -12.72 2.30
N TRP A 60 -8.09 -12.87 3.61
CA TRP A 60 -7.29 -12.15 4.59
C TRP A 60 -5.84 -12.60 4.62
N ILE A 61 -5.56 -13.89 4.41
CA ILE A 61 -4.19 -14.40 4.29
C ILE A 61 -3.48 -13.73 3.10
N VAL A 62 -4.08 -13.78 1.91
CA VAL A 62 -3.47 -13.17 0.71
C VAL A 62 -3.32 -11.67 0.88
N TRP A 63 -4.35 -11.01 1.41
CA TRP A 63 -4.30 -9.58 1.68
C TRP A 63 -3.19 -9.23 2.68
N PHE A 64 -3.04 -9.98 3.76
CA PHE A 64 -2.00 -9.76 4.77
C PHE A 64 -0.59 -9.91 4.17
N PHE A 65 -0.35 -10.94 3.36
CA PHE A 65 0.96 -11.11 2.72
C PHE A 65 1.29 -10.03 1.68
N MET A 66 0.28 -9.51 0.98
CA MET A 66 0.48 -8.46 -0.02
C MET A 66 0.55 -7.05 0.58
N ALA A 67 -0.41 -6.71 1.43
CA ALA A 67 -0.58 -5.38 2.00
C ALA A 67 0.12 -5.19 3.35
N GLY A 68 0.28 -6.26 4.13
CA GLY A 68 0.79 -6.20 5.50
C GLY A 68 2.17 -5.55 5.61
N PRO A 69 3.20 -5.99 4.85
CA PRO A 69 4.52 -5.36 4.87
C PRO A 69 4.46 -3.87 4.49
N PHE A 70 3.63 -3.53 3.50
CA PHE A 70 3.50 -2.17 3.00
C PHE A 70 2.85 -1.25 4.05
N LEU A 71 1.75 -1.69 4.65
CA LEU A 71 1.06 -0.96 5.71
C LEU A 71 1.90 -0.86 6.99
N LEU A 72 2.67 -1.89 7.31
CA LEU A 72 3.59 -1.87 8.45
C LEU A 72 4.68 -0.81 8.26
N ILE A 73 5.30 -0.74 7.08
CA ILE A 73 6.29 0.31 6.77
C ILE A 73 5.66 1.69 6.88
N THR A 74 4.45 1.89 6.31
CA THR A 74 3.72 3.16 6.43
C THR A 74 3.45 3.51 7.89
N LEU A 75 3.02 2.54 8.71
CA LEU A 75 2.76 2.74 10.13
C LEU A 75 4.03 3.13 10.89
N LEU A 76 5.15 2.45 10.64
CA LEU A 76 6.45 2.78 11.24
C LEU A 76 6.90 4.20 10.88
N PHE A 77 6.68 4.63 9.63
CA PHE A 77 6.94 6.01 9.21
C PHE A 77 6.09 7.01 9.99
N VAL A 78 4.79 6.77 10.11
CA VAL A 78 3.87 7.66 10.83
C VAL A 78 4.25 7.73 12.31
N VAL A 79 4.58 6.60 12.94
CA VAL A 79 5.00 6.53 14.35
C VAL A 79 6.35 7.23 14.55
N GLY A 80 7.32 7.03 13.66
CA GLY A 80 8.60 7.74 13.72
C GLY A 80 8.44 9.26 13.57
N LEU A 81 7.54 9.69 12.69
CA LEU A 81 7.22 11.11 12.53
C LEU A 81 6.51 11.69 13.74
N SER A 82 5.52 10.99 14.31
CA SER A 82 4.78 11.48 15.48
C SER A 82 5.66 11.57 16.73
N THR A 83 6.53 10.58 16.94
CA THR A 83 7.48 10.57 18.06
C THR A 83 8.51 11.70 17.93
N SER A 84 9.12 11.87 16.76
CA SER A 84 10.07 12.97 16.53
C SER A 84 9.44 14.36 16.61
N LEU A 85 8.14 14.50 16.30
CA LEU A 85 7.40 15.73 16.53
C LEU A 85 7.11 15.94 18.02
N ALA A 86 6.74 14.88 18.75
CA ALA A 86 6.49 14.94 20.19
C ALA A 86 7.73 15.31 21.00
N GLU A 87 8.93 14.94 20.56
CA GLU A 87 10.20 15.34 21.21
C GLU A 87 10.57 16.82 20.98
N ARG A 88 9.93 17.49 20.01
CA ARG A 88 10.23 18.89 19.64
C ARG A 88 9.30 19.91 20.30
N PHE A 89 8.23 19.47 20.96
CA PHE A 89 7.26 20.31 21.67
C PHE A 89 7.25 19.96 23.16
#